data_AF-A0A9Y2ICA4-F1
#
_entry.id   AF-A0A9Y2ICA4-F1
#
_cell.length_a   1.000
_cell.length_b   1.000
_cell.length_c   1.000
_cell.angle_alpha   90.00
_cell.angle_beta   90.00
_cell.angle_gamma   90.00
#
_symmetry.space_group_name_H-M   'P 1'
#
loop_
_entity.id
_entity.type
_entity.pdbx_description
1 polymer ?
#
loop_
_entity_poly.entity_id
_entity_poly.type
_entity_poly.pdbx_seq_one_letter_code
_entity_poly.pdbx_strand_id
1 'polypeptide(L)'
;MAAGLATPARPRHRPTQRRSPDRRRPARLAPPPARPDQPGGDAGSGYDTKTITRILTGLVLDWADAQPRKFRHKRWIGYRELTIPITPGGAIRYGRLDVVVTRPGPPDLVIEIDSTNNPRSVEKLQFAHAAGAVPVWIRWGSGARHEPPGVTTIDLRPSGVGPR
;
A
#
# COMPACT_ATOMS: atom_id res chain seq x y z
N MET A 1 55.73 -39.67 38.73
CA MET A 1 54.78 -40.80 38.62
C MET A 1 53.46 -40.26 38.10
N ALA A 2 52.99 -40.81 36.99
CA ALA A 2 51.81 -40.37 36.25
C ALA A 2 50.52 -40.97 36.84
N ALA A 3 49.45 -40.19 36.87
CA ALA A 3 48.08 -40.71 36.93
C ALA A 3 47.16 -39.75 36.15
N GLY A 4 46.77 -40.19 34.96
CA GLY A 4 45.91 -39.45 34.04
C GLY A 4 44.45 -39.47 34.47
N LEU A 5 43.78 -38.33 34.33
CA LEU A 5 42.34 -38.20 34.47
C LEU A 5 41.69 -38.34 33.09
N ALA A 6 40.90 -39.40 32.95
CA ALA A 6 40.17 -39.77 31.76
C ALA A 6 39.04 -38.77 31.45
N THR A 7 39.01 -38.29 30.20
CA THR A 7 37.93 -37.48 29.64
C THR A 7 36.70 -38.35 29.33
N PRO A 8 35.47 -37.99 29.75
CA PRO A 8 34.29 -38.72 29.33
C PRO A 8 33.92 -38.40 27.86
N ALA A 9 33.69 -39.47 27.10
CA ALA A 9 33.38 -39.44 25.68
C ALA A 9 32.01 -38.79 25.39
N ARG A 10 31.98 -37.91 24.38
CA ARG A 10 30.76 -37.33 23.79
C ARG A 10 29.84 -38.42 23.19
N PRO A 11 28.52 -38.29 23.31
CA PRO A 11 27.58 -39.18 22.63
C PRO A 11 27.66 -38.99 21.11
N ARG A 12 27.76 -40.10 20.38
CA ARG A 12 27.75 -40.15 18.92
C ARG A 12 26.33 -39.82 18.41
N HIS A 13 26.16 -38.64 17.82
CA HIS A 13 24.95 -38.31 17.07
C HIS A 13 24.87 -39.19 15.81
N ARG A 14 23.81 -39.98 15.71
CA ARG A 14 23.42 -40.75 14.54
C ARG A 14 22.84 -39.78 13.51
N PRO A 15 23.37 -39.68 12.28
CA PRO A 15 22.77 -38.82 11.26
C PRO A 15 21.48 -39.48 10.76
N THR A 16 20.34 -38.88 11.09
CA THR A 16 19.06 -39.19 10.44
C THR A 16 19.10 -38.64 9.02
N GLN A 17 19.14 -39.52 8.03
CA GLN A 17 18.91 -39.18 6.63
C GLN A 17 17.51 -38.57 6.49
N ARG A 18 17.43 -37.24 6.41
CA ARG A 18 16.23 -36.55 5.94
C ARG A 18 16.13 -36.82 4.43
N ARG A 19 15.11 -37.59 4.05
CA ARG A 19 14.66 -37.71 2.66
C ARG A 19 14.40 -36.32 2.09
N SER A 20 15.07 -36.01 0.98
CA SER A 20 14.80 -34.83 0.16
C SER A 20 13.35 -34.83 -0.30
N PRO A 21 12.59 -33.73 -0.12
CA PRO A 21 11.30 -33.59 -0.77
C PRO A 21 11.50 -33.36 -2.28
N ASP A 22 10.98 -34.31 -3.02
CA ASP A 22 10.59 -34.31 -4.43
C ASP A 22 10.48 -32.91 -5.07
N ARG A 23 11.39 -32.63 -6.02
CA ARG A 23 11.37 -31.44 -6.88
C ARG A 23 10.20 -31.58 -7.86
N ARG A 24 8.99 -31.22 -7.43
CA ARG A 24 7.86 -31.03 -8.35
C ARG A 24 8.21 -29.92 -9.34
N ARG A 25 8.31 -30.28 -10.62
CA ARG A 25 8.34 -29.37 -11.77
C ARG A 25 7.21 -28.32 -11.62
N PRO A 26 7.45 -27.04 -11.95
CA PRO A 26 6.34 -26.11 -12.12
C PRO A 26 5.50 -26.56 -13.33
N ALA A 27 4.20 -26.69 -13.12
CA ALA A 27 3.25 -26.84 -14.22
C ALA A 27 3.40 -25.63 -15.15
N ARG A 28 3.62 -25.87 -16.45
CA ARG A 28 3.50 -24.82 -17.47
C ARG A 28 2.09 -24.22 -17.34
N LEU A 29 1.99 -22.95 -16.97
CA LEU A 29 0.73 -22.21 -17.13
C LEU A 29 0.35 -22.28 -18.62
N ALA A 30 -0.89 -22.70 -18.90
CA ALA A 30 -1.46 -22.56 -20.23
C ALA A 30 -1.46 -21.06 -20.61
N PRO A 31 -1.20 -20.72 -21.88
CA PRO A 31 -1.35 -19.34 -22.34
C PRO A 31 -2.79 -18.87 -22.14
N PRO A 32 -3.02 -17.60 -21.78
CA PRO A 32 -4.37 -17.06 -21.66
C PRO A 32 -5.09 -17.12 -23.03
N PRO A 33 -6.41 -17.29 -23.05
CA PRO A 33 -7.17 -17.29 -24.29
C PRO A 33 -6.99 -15.96 -25.04
N ALA A 34 -7.00 -16.03 -26.38
CA ALA A 34 -6.94 -14.87 -27.25
C ALA A 34 -8.05 -13.88 -26.89
N ARG A 35 -7.70 -12.59 -26.80
CA ARG A 35 -8.68 -11.51 -26.58
C ARG A 35 -9.65 -11.48 -27.77
N PRO A 36 -10.97 -11.40 -27.55
CA PRO A 36 -11.90 -11.14 -28.64
C PRO A 36 -11.62 -9.75 -29.23
N ASP A 37 -11.69 -9.68 -30.56
CA ASP A 37 -11.54 -8.48 -31.36
C ASP A 37 -12.36 -7.31 -30.78
N GLN A 38 -11.71 -6.19 -30.52
CA GLN A 38 -12.38 -4.96 -30.09
C GLN A 38 -12.92 -4.21 -31.31
N PRO A 39 -14.24 -4.00 -31.43
CA PRO A 39 -14.76 -3.01 -32.34
C PRO A 39 -14.47 -1.61 -31.77
N GLY A 40 -14.00 -0.71 -32.63
CA GLY A 40 -13.69 0.67 -32.28
C GLY A 40 -14.91 1.44 -31.77
N GLY A 41 -14.71 2.16 -30.67
CA GLY A 41 -15.68 3.09 -30.09
C GLY A 41 -15.00 3.98 -29.04
N ASP A 42 -15.00 5.29 -29.31
CA ASP A 42 -14.62 6.46 -28.50
C ASP A 42 -13.62 6.35 -27.33
N ALA A 43 -12.53 7.13 -27.47
CA ALA A 43 -11.50 7.33 -26.46
C ALA A 43 -11.98 8.26 -25.32
N GLY A 44 -12.81 7.73 -24.41
CA GLY A 44 -13.04 8.26 -23.08
C GLY A 44 -13.03 7.10 -22.10
N SER A 45 -12.10 7.03 -21.15
CA SER A 45 -11.98 5.86 -20.26
C SER A 45 -13.30 5.63 -19.52
N GLY A 46 -14.00 4.54 -19.83
CA GLY A 46 -15.39 4.25 -19.44
C GLY A 46 -15.69 4.01 -17.96
N TYR A 47 -14.93 4.62 -17.04
CA TYR A 47 -15.18 4.56 -15.60
C TYR A 47 -15.39 5.98 -15.06
N ASP A 48 -16.50 6.19 -14.35
CA ASP A 48 -16.73 7.45 -13.65
C ASP A 48 -15.76 7.64 -12.46
N THR A 49 -15.59 8.89 -12.01
CA THR A 49 -14.69 9.24 -10.91
C THR A 49 -14.97 8.42 -9.65
N LYS A 50 -16.25 8.21 -9.32
CA LYS A 50 -16.66 7.47 -8.13
C LYS A 50 -16.19 6.02 -8.20
N THR A 51 -16.27 5.40 -9.38
CA THR A 51 -15.86 4.02 -9.60
C THR A 51 -14.36 3.87 -9.41
N ILE A 52 -13.55 4.75 -10.01
CA ILE A 52 -12.09 4.67 -9.86
C ILE A 52 -11.68 4.95 -8.42
N THR A 53 -12.23 5.99 -7.76
CA THR A 53 -11.96 6.25 -6.33
C THR A 53 -12.31 5.02 -5.49
N ARG A 54 -13.48 4.41 -5.68
CA ARG A 54 -13.89 3.21 -4.94
C ARG A 54 -12.94 2.02 -5.16
N ILE A 55 -12.49 1.80 -6.39
CA ILE A 55 -11.52 0.74 -6.71
C ILE A 55 -10.21 0.99 -5.98
N LEU A 56 -9.67 2.21 -6.05
CA LEU A 56 -8.41 2.57 -5.40
C LEU A 56 -8.52 2.49 -3.86
N THR A 57 -9.63 2.96 -3.27
CA THR A 57 -9.93 2.78 -1.85
C THR A 57 -9.92 1.29 -1.48
N GLY A 58 -10.57 0.44 -2.26
CA GLY A 58 -10.59 -1.02 -2.05
C GLY A 58 -9.18 -1.61 -2.07
N LEU A 59 -8.41 -1.32 -3.11
CA LEU A 59 -7.04 -1.82 -3.29
C LEU A 59 -6.12 -1.44 -2.12
N VAL A 60 -6.20 -0.20 -1.63
CA VAL A 60 -5.39 0.25 -0.48
C VAL A 60 -5.77 -0.52 0.79
N LEU A 61 -7.07 -0.76 1.02
CA LEU A 61 -7.52 -1.47 2.21
C LEU A 61 -7.18 -2.96 2.15
N ASP A 62 -7.35 -3.58 0.98
CA ASP A 62 -6.96 -4.97 0.76
C ASP A 62 -5.45 -5.13 0.97
N TRP A 63 -4.65 -4.17 0.50
CA TRP A 63 -3.20 -4.13 0.76
C TRP A 63 -2.88 -3.99 2.26
N ALA A 64 -3.59 -3.12 2.98
CA ALA A 64 -3.40 -2.96 4.42
C ALA A 64 -3.76 -4.26 5.18
N ASP A 65 -4.84 -4.93 4.78
CA ASP A 65 -5.28 -6.18 5.38
C ASP A 65 -4.34 -7.36 5.10
N ALA A 66 -3.68 -7.35 3.94
CA ALA A 66 -2.69 -8.35 3.53
C ALA A 66 -1.33 -8.21 4.24
N GLN A 67 -1.09 -7.15 5.02
CA GLN A 67 0.20 -6.96 5.68
C GLN A 67 0.51 -8.08 6.68
N PRO A 68 1.79 -8.53 6.77
CA PRO A 68 2.19 -9.63 7.63
C PRO A 68 1.82 -9.42 9.10
N ARG A 69 1.28 -10.46 9.73
CA ARG A 69 0.86 -10.43 11.13
C ARG A 69 1.79 -11.30 11.96
N LYS A 70 2.65 -10.68 12.78
CA LYS A 70 3.49 -11.42 13.74
C LYS A 70 2.69 -11.80 15.01
N PHE A 71 1.76 -10.94 15.42
CA PHE A 71 0.89 -11.14 16.58
C PHE A 71 -0.50 -10.56 16.33
N ARG A 72 -1.55 -11.12 16.96
CA ARG A 72 -2.95 -10.67 16.78
C ARG A 72 -3.17 -9.19 17.09
N HIS A 73 -2.42 -8.63 18.05
CA HIS A 73 -2.53 -7.22 18.48
C HIS A 73 -1.66 -6.26 17.65
N LYS A 74 -0.84 -6.76 16.71
CA LYS A 74 -0.03 -5.95 15.79
C LYS A 74 -0.62 -6.03 14.40
N ARG A 75 -1.84 -5.47 14.25
CA ARG A 75 -2.56 -5.44 12.97
C ARG A 75 -2.53 -4.03 12.40
N TRP A 76 -2.43 -3.94 11.08
CA TRP A 76 -2.76 -2.73 10.35
C TRP A 76 -4.28 -2.60 10.29
N ILE A 77 -4.81 -1.39 10.49
CA ILE A 77 -6.26 -1.15 10.46
C ILE A 77 -6.55 -0.06 9.44
N GLY A 78 -7.32 -0.41 8.42
CA GLY A 78 -7.80 0.53 7.42
C GLY A 78 -9.15 1.12 7.79
N TYR A 79 -9.29 2.43 7.67
CA TYR A 79 -10.53 3.19 7.83
C TYR A 79 -10.88 3.86 6.51
N ARG A 80 -12.17 3.87 6.17
CA ARG A 80 -12.72 4.66 5.07
C ARG A 80 -13.33 5.93 5.64
N GLU A 81 -13.21 7.02 4.90
CA GLU A 81 -14.00 8.24 5.15
C GLU A 81 -13.87 8.76 6.60
N LEU A 82 -12.67 8.70 7.19
CA LEU A 82 -12.46 9.12 8.57
C LEU A 82 -12.63 10.63 8.67
N THR A 83 -13.49 11.08 9.58
CA THR A 83 -13.73 12.51 9.82
C THR A 83 -12.69 13.05 10.79
N ILE A 84 -12.00 14.12 10.40
CA ILE A 84 -11.00 14.79 11.22
C ILE A 84 -11.36 16.27 11.41
N PRO A 85 -11.06 16.87 12.58
CA PRO A 85 -11.06 18.32 12.69
C PRO A 85 -9.93 18.88 11.83
N ILE A 86 -10.24 19.91 11.05
CA ILE A 86 -9.28 20.67 10.27
C ILE A 86 -9.54 22.12 10.65
N THR A 87 -8.50 22.86 10.98
CA THR A 87 -8.63 24.28 11.36
C THR A 87 -7.97 25.19 10.32
N PRO A 88 -8.43 25.25 9.05
CA PRO A 88 -7.90 26.24 8.12
C PRO A 88 -8.27 27.64 8.60
N GLY A 89 -7.28 28.51 8.78
CA GLY A 89 -7.50 29.92 9.13
C GLY A 89 -8.16 30.18 10.50
N GLY A 90 -8.03 29.25 11.46
CA GLY A 90 -8.48 29.47 12.84
C GLY A 90 -9.93 29.06 13.17
N ALA A 91 -10.74 28.70 12.17
CA ALA A 91 -12.09 28.16 12.39
C ALA A 91 -12.07 26.63 12.33
N ILE A 92 -12.59 25.94 13.36
CA ILE A 92 -12.72 24.48 13.35
C ILE A 92 -13.74 24.08 12.29
N ARG A 93 -13.27 23.36 11.28
CA ARG A 93 -14.09 22.66 10.27
C ARG A 93 -13.83 21.16 10.41
N TYR A 94 -14.68 20.35 9.81
CA TYR A 94 -14.44 18.92 9.70
C TYR A 94 -14.20 18.57 8.24
N GLY A 95 -13.18 17.78 7.97
CA GLY A 95 -12.97 17.17 6.66
C GLY A 95 -12.96 15.66 6.76
N ARG A 96 -13.25 15.03 5.63
CA ARG A 96 -13.34 13.58 5.51
C ARG A 96 -12.16 13.09 4.69
N LEU A 97 -11.35 12.22 5.28
CA LEU A 97 -10.21 11.56 4.66
C LEU A 97 -10.67 10.32 3.92
N ASP A 98 -10.24 10.10 2.68
CA ASP A 98 -10.68 8.93 1.91
C ASP A 98 -10.26 7.62 2.56
N VAL A 99 -8.98 7.50 2.93
CA VAL A 99 -8.44 6.32 3.62
C VAL A 99 -7.44 6.71 4.70
N VAL A 100 -7.52 6.04 5.85
CA VAL A 100 -6.49 6.07 6.89
C VAL A 100 -6.04 4.65 7.18
N VAL A 101 -4.74 4.41 7.23
CA VAL A 101 -4.18 3.11 7.60
C VAL A 101 -3.33 3.27 8.83
N THR A 102 -3.81 2.75 9.96
CA THR A 102 -3.05 2.76 11.21
C THR A 102 -2.11 1.57 11.26
N ARG A 103 -0.89 1.78 11.75
CA ARG A 103 0.20 0.80 11.66
C ARG A 103 0.82 0.53 13.04
N PRO A 104 1.19 -0.73 13.36
CA PRO A 104 1.89 -1.02 14.60
C PRO A 104 3.34 -0.50 14.58
N GLY A 105 3.58 0.65 15.21
CA GLY A 105 4.92 1.24 15.41
C GLY A 105 5.17 2.46 14.53
N PRO A 106 5.15 2.36 13.19
CA PRO A 106 5.26 3.53 12.31
C PRO A 106 4.05 4.48 12.45
N PRO A 107 4.17 5.75 12.05
CA PRO A 107 3.04 6.67 12.02
C PRO A 107 1.92 6.21 11.10
N ASP A 108 0.71 6.72 11.28
CA ASP A 108 -0.42 6.38 10.42
C ASP A 108 -0.22 6.89 8.99
N LEU A 109 -0.76 6.18 8.00
CA LEU A 109 -0.86 6.67 6.63
C LEU A 109 -2.20 7.38 6.47
N VAL A 110 -2.18 8.60 5.93
CA VAL A 110 -3.40 9.35 5.58
C VAL A 110 -3.42 9.57 4.09
N ILE A 111 -4.48 9.12 3.42
CA ILE A 111 -4.50 8.99 1.97
C ILE A 111 -5.72 9.69 1.39
N GLU A 112 -5.50 10.57 0.42
CA GLU A 112 -6.53 11.18 -0.42
C GLU A 112 -6.40 10.67 -1.86
N ILE A 113 -7.52 10.49 -2.55
CA ILE A 113 -7.58 9.92 -3.89
C ILE A 113 -8.37 10.86 -4.81
N ASP A 114 -7.66 11.65 -5.61
CA ASP A 114 -8.28 12.67 -6.45
C ASP A 114 -8.02 12.46 -7.95
N SER A 115 -9.05 12.72 -8.76
CA SER A 115 -8.90 12.83 -10.21
C SER A 115 -8.27 14.16 -10.65
N THR A 116 -8.25 15.20 -9.81
CA THR A 116 -7.76 16.55 -10.14
C THR A 116 -6.96 17.18 -9.00
N ASN A 117 -6.35 18.35 -9.23
CA ASN A 117 -5.67 19.12 -8.19
C ASN A 117 -6.72 19.73 -7.23
N ASN A 118 -7.11 19.00 -6.18
CA ASN A 118 -8.06 19.46 -5.18
C ASN A 118 -7.34 20.15 -4.00
N PRO A 119 -7.43 21.49 -3.84
CA PRO A 119 -6.73 22.20 -2.77
C PRO A 119 -7.17 21.75 -1.37
N ARG A 120 -8.43 21.35 -1.18
CA ARG A 120 -8.93 20.87 0.12
C ARG A 120 -8.30 19.54 0.52
N SER A 121 -7.98 18.68 -0.45
CA SER A 121 -7.25 17.44 -0.20
C SER A 121 -5.82 17.73 0.23
N VAL A 122 -5.18 18.72 -0.39
CA VAL A 122 -3.85 19.17 0.02
C VAL A 122 -3.86 19.71 1.45
N GLU A 123 -4.83 20.55 1.81
CA GLU A 123 -4.99 21.06 3.19
C GLU A 123 -5.17 19.93 4.21
N LYS A 124 -6.02 18.93 3.89
CA LYS A 124 -6.21 17.71 4.71
C LYS A 124 -4.90 16.98 4.95
N LEU A 125 -4.13 16.76 3.88
CA LEU A 125 -2.87 16.04 3.94
C LEU A 125 -1.77 16.81 4.67
N GLN A 126 -1.70 18.14 4.49
CA GLN A 126 -0.77 19.00 5.23
C GLN A 126 -1.12 19.06 6.73
N PHE A 127 -2.41 19.09 7.07
CA PHE A 127 -2.84 18.96 8.46
C PHE A 127 -2.41 17.60 9.04
N ALA A 128 -2.64 16.50 8.33
CA ALA A 128 -2.20 15.17 8.76
C ALA A 128 -0.68 15.08 8.93
N HIS A 129 0.10 15.70 8.03
CA HIS A 129 1.55 15.81 8.15
C HIS A 129 1.96 16.52 9.43
N ALA A 130 1.36 17.69 9.71
CA ALA A 130 1.64 18.46 10.92
C ALA A 130 1.26 17.69 12.20
N ALA A 131 0.27 16.81 12.12
CA ALA A 131 -0.12 15.90 13.19
C ALA A 131 0.80 14.65 13.33
N GLY A 132 1.83 14.52 12.51
CA GLY A 132 2.82 13.44 12.56
C GLY A 132 2.49 12.20 11.73
N ALA A 133 1.41 12.22 10.94
CA ALA A 133 1.10 11.14 10.01
C ALA A 133 1.96 11.22 8.74
N VAL A 134 1.96 10.15 7.96
CA VAL A 134 2.55 10.12 6.60
C VAL A 134 1.44 10.36 5.58
N PRO A 135 1.30 11.58 5.04
CA PRO A 135 0.32 11.87 4.00
C PRO A 135 0.73 11.28 2.64
N VAL A 136 -0.24 10.67 1.96
CA VAL A 136 -0.10 10.18 0.58
C VAL A 136 -1.24 10.74 -0.27
N TRP A 137 -0.91 11.30 -1.42
CA TRP A 137 -1.89 11.75 -2.39
C TRP A 137 -1.86 10.86 -3.63
N ILE A 138 -2.91 10.10 -3.88
CA ILE A 138 -3.04 9.28 -5.08
C ILE A 138 -3.77 10.07 -6.16
N ARG A 139 -3.17 10.18 -7.34
CA ARG A 139 -3.66 10.97 -8.47
C ARG A 139 -3.79 10.11 -9.71
N TRP A 140 -4.92 10.22 -10.43
CA TRP A 140 -5.16 9.36 -11.60
C TRP A 140 -5.82 10.05 -12.81
N GLY A 141 -6.37 11.26 -12.66
CA GLY A 141 -7.11 11.96 -13.73
C GLY A 141 -6.30 13.05 -14.45
N SER A 142 -6.78 14.29 -14.40
CA SER A 142 -6.21 15.44 -15.13
C SER A 142 -5.58 16.49 -14.19
N GLY A 143 -4.99 17.53 -14.78
CA GLY A 143 -4.34 18.65 -14.08
C GLY A 143 -2.80 18.60 -14.12
N ALA A 144 -2.13 19.69 -13.77
CA ALA A 144 -0.68 19.70 -13.69
C ALA A 144 -0.18 18.80 -12.55
N ARG A 145 0.97 18.13 -12.73
CA ARG A 145 1.66 17.47 -11.62
C ARG A 145 2.03 18.53 -10.58
N HIS A 146 1.68 18.25 -9.33
CA HIS A 146 1.92 19.12 -8.18
C HIS A 146 2.29 18.22 -7.02
N GLU A 147 3.42 18.52 -6.38
CA GLU A 147 3.93 17.78 -5.22
C GLU A 147 3.89 18.74 -4.02
N PRO A 148 2.81 18.73 -3.21
CA PRO A 148 2.72 19.61 -2.06
C PRO A 148 3.84 19.30 -1.05
N PRO A 149 4.43 20.32 -0.39
CA PRO A 149 5.44 20.09 0.64
C PRO A 149 4.94 19.15 1.73
N GLY A 150 5.76 18.16 2.10
CA GLY A 150 5.44 17.17 3.13
C GLY A 150 4.45 16.08 2.69
N VAL A 151 3.95 16.11 1.45
CA VAL A 151 2.97 15.15 0.91
C VAL A 151 3.59 14.23 -0.13
N THR A 152 3.58 12.91 0.12
CA THR A 152 4.04 11.94 -0.89
C THR A 152 2.98 11.79 -1.98
N THR A 153 3.31 12.08 -3.24
CA THR A 153 2.35 11.95 -4.35
C THR A 153 2.60 10.67 -5.14
N ILE A 154 1.57 9.82 -5.25
CA ILE A 154 1.54 8.66 -6.16
C ILE A 154 0.70 9.06 -7.38
N ASP A 155 1.39 9.35 -8.47
CA ASP A 155 0.77 9.74 -9.73
C ASP A 155 0.63 8.52 -10.64
N LEU A 156 -0.61 8.03 -10.79
CA LEU A 156 -0.99 6.88 -11.61
C LEU A 156 -1.18 7.23 -13.08
N ARG A 157 -1.00 8.49 -13.46
CA ARG A 157 -1.07 8.90 -14.86
C ARG A 157 0.17 8.38 -15.59
N PRO A 158 0.05 7.99 -16.87
CA PRO A 158 1.20 7.50 -17.62
C PRO A 158 2.36 8.49 -17.56
N SER A 159 3.53 8.01 -17.18
CA SER A 159 4.77 8.78 -17.23
C SER A 159 5.12 9.01 -18.71
N GLY A 160 4.76 10.16 -19.31
CA GLY A 160 5.07 10.38 -20.72
C GLY A 160 4.84 11.78 -21.26
N VAL A 161 5.96 12.42 -21.64
CA VAL A 161 6.13 13.46 -22.67
C VAL A 161 5.29 14.73 -22.49
N GLY A 162 5.87 15.72 -21.81
CA GLY A 162 5.43 17.11 -21.97
C GLY A 162 5.46 17.51 -23.47
N PRO A 163 4.65 18.51 -23.89
CA PRO A 163 4.63 18.94 -25.28
C PRO A 163 6.05 19.23 -25.76
N ARG A 164 6.44 18.66 -26.90
CA ARG A 164 7.58 19.13 -27.70
C ARG A 164 7.23 20.48 -28.31
#